data_AF-X1I4G7-F1
#
_entry.id   AF-X1I4G7-F1
#
_cell.length_a   1.000
_cell.length_b   1.000
_cell.length_c   1.000
_cell.angle_alpha   90.00
_cell.angle_beta   90.00
_cell.angle_gamma   90.00
#
_symmetry.space_group_name_H-M   'P 1'
#
loop_
_entity.id
_entity.type
_entity.pdbx_description
1 polymer ?
#
loop_
_entity_poly.entity_id
_entity_poly.type
_entity_poly.pdbx_seq_one_letter_code
_entity_poly.pdbx_strand_id
1 'polypeptide(L)' 'MKQILNDNWFLICSKDINDYGETISRPGYVYDTWYPTSIPNTVVAALVDNKIYDDPYFGLNLLKIPGYKKDRNINFS' A
#
# COMPACT_ATOMS: atom_id res chain seq x y z
N MET A 1 -21.11 -18.17 13.64
CA MET A 1 -20.60 -18.10 12.25
C MET A 1 -19.45 -17.10 12.21
N LYS A 2 -18.38 -17.39 11.48
CA LYS A 2 -17.24 -16.48 11.30
C LYS A 2 -17.51 -15.60 10.09
N GLN A 3 -17.60 -14.29 10.29
CA GLN A 3 -17.61 -13.34 9.18
C GLN A 3 -16.17 -13.17 8.69
N ILE A 4 -15.96 -13.35 7.39
CA ILE A 4 -14.67 -13.14 6.73
C ILE A 4 -14.79 -11.81 5.98
N LEU A 5 -13.82 -10.93 6.20
CA LEU A 5 -13.72 -9.64 5.50
C LEU A 5 -12.64 -9.82 4.45
N ASN A 6 -12.99 -9.96 3.18
CA ASN A 6 -12.04 -10.10 2.08
C ASN A 6 -12.23 -9.06 0.96
N ASP A 7 -13.37 -8.39 0.94
CA ASP A 7 -13.80 -7.51 -0.15
C ASP A 7 -13.81 -6.05 0.28
N ASN A 8 -13.81 -5.14 -0.71
CA ASN A 8 -13.92 -3.68 -0.53
C ASN A 8 -12.85 -3.06 0.39
N TRP A 9 -11.62 -3.56 0.31
CA TRP A 9 -10.47 -2.95 0.99
C TRP A 9 -9.78 -1.94 0.09
N PHE A 10 -9.35 -0.84 0.72
CA PHE A 10 -8.63 0.25 0.08
C PHE A 10 -7.48 0.68 0.98
N LEU A 11 -6.43 1.28 0.40
CA LEU A 11 -5.31 1.83 1.15
C LEU A 11 -4.85 3.17 0.58
N ILE A 12 -4.21 3.96 1.42
CA ILE A 12 -3.55 5.22 1.04
C ILE A 12 -2.29 5.41 1.88
N CYS A 13 -1.36 6.21 1.39
CA CYS A 13 -0.23 6.65 2.20
C CYS A 13 -0.72 7.65 3.25
N SER A 14 -0.34 7.47 4.51
CA SER A 14 -0.71 8.39 5.59
C SER A 14 -0.18 9.81 5.38
N LYS A 15 0.83 9.99 4.52
CA LYS A 15 1.34 11.30 4.12
C LYS A 15 0.37 12.07 3.21
N ASP A 16 -0.49 11.36 2.49
CA ASP A 16 -1.36 11.93 1.45
C ASP A 16 -2.78 12.23 2.00
N ILE A 17 -3.00 12.05 3.30
CA ILE A 17 -4.23 12.39 4.01
C ILE A 17 -3.90 13.23 5.25
N ASN A 18 -4.78 14.18 5.58
CA ASN A 18 -4.63 15.03 6.77
C ASN A 18 -5.59 14.64 7.91
N ASP A 19 -6.59 13.80 7.61
CA ASP A 19 -7.57 13.37 8.59
C ASP A 19 -6.96 12.42 9.62
N TYR A 20 -7.45 12.51 10.86
CA TYR A 20 -6.99 11.65 11.94
C TYR A 20 -7.72 10.30 11.93
N GLY A 21 -7.16 9.30 12.61
CA GLY A 21 -7.72 7.95 12.64
C GLY A 21 -9.16 7.89 13.17
N GLU A 22 -9.54 8.81 14.05
CA GLU A 22 -10.92 8.98 14.53
C GLU A 22 -11.89 9.27 13.38
N THR A 23 -11.48 10.07 12.41
CA THR A 23 -12.34 10.56 11.32
C THR A 23 -12.45 9.49 10.25
N ILE A 24 -11.30 8.89 9.91
CA ILE A 24 -11.18 7.82 8.92
C ILE A 24 -12.00 6.58 9.32
N SER A 25 -12.10 6.29 10.62
CA SER A 25 -12.78 5.09 11.13
C SER A 25 -14.32 5.22 11.21
N ARG A 26 -14.89 6.36 10.78
CA ARG A 26 -16.34 6.58 10.84
C ARG A 26 -17.06 5.99 9.62
N PRO A 27 -18.25 5.40 9.80
CA PRO A 27 -19.11 5.04 8.67
C PRO A 27 -19.40 6.26 7.78
N GLY A 28 -19.30 6.08 6.47
CA GLY A 28 -19.54 7.15 5.49
C GLY A 28 -18.33 8.04 5.20
N TYR A 29 -17.15 7.74 5.75
CA TYR A 29 -15.90 8.38 5.33
C TYR A 29 -15.65 8.15 3.82
N VAL A 30 -15.28 9.22 3.10
CA VAL A 30 -15.06 9.19 1.65
C VAL A 30 -13.62 8.79 1.37
N TYR A 31 -13.42 7.77 0.54
CA TYR A 31 -12.10 7.18 0.22
C TYR A 31 -11.81 7.16 -1.29
N ASP A 32 -12.39 8.09 -2.06
CA ASP A 32 -12.35 8.09 -3.53
C ASP A 32 -10.94 8.15 -4.14
N THR A 33 -9.96 8.64 -3.38
CA THR A 33 -8.55 8.72 -3.81
C THR A 33 -7.70 7.53 -3.35
N TRP A 34 -8.29 6.58 -2.62
CA TRP A 34 -7.56 5.42 -2.08
C TRP A 34 -7.44 4.32 -3.13
N TYR A 35 -6.37 3.55 -3.04
CA TYR A 35 -6.09 2.45 -3.94
C TYR A 35 -6.86 1.19 -3.53
N PRO A 36 -7.70 0.60 -4.38
CA PRO A 36 -8.33 -0.69 -4.09
C PRO A 36 -7.27 -1.78 -3.91
N THR A 37 -7.51 -2.72 -3.00
CA THR A 37 -6.65 -3.89 -2.78
C THR A 37 -7.48 -5.13 -2.48
N SER A 38 -7.01 -6.28 -2.98
CA SER A 38 -7.43 -7.58 -2.46
C SER A 38 -6.72 -7.86 -1.13
N ILE A 39 -7.23 -8.80 -0.33
CA ILE A 39 -6.52 -9.31 0.84
C ILE A 39 -6.56 -10.86 0.87
N PRO A 40 -5.48 -11.53 1.33
CA PRO A 40 -4.23 -10.95 1.82
C PRO A 40 -3.38 -10.35 0.68
N ASN A 41 -2.85 -9.15 0.88
CA ASN A 41 -1.94 -8.49 -0.04
C ASN A 41 -0.94 -7.62 0.74
N THR A 42 0.21 -7.34 0.16
CA THR A 42 1.20 -6.41 0.74
C THR A 42 1.03 -5.03 0.15
N VAL A 43 1.51 -3.98 0.83
CA VAL A 43 1.44 -2.60 0.33
C VAL A 43 2.15 -2.47 -1.04
N VAL A 44 3.31 -3.10 -1.22
CA VAL A 44 4.05 -3.02 -2.50
C VAL A 44 3.26 -3.69 -3.63
N ALA A 45 2.73 -4.89 -3.40
CA ALA A 45 1.95 -5.59 -4.41
C ALA A 45 0.66 -4.85 -4.76
N ALA A 46 -0.05 -4.29 -3.77
CA ALA A 46 -1.21 -3.43 -4.03
C ALA A 46 -0.86 -2.19 -4.88
N LEU A 47 0.29 -1.56 -4.65
CA LEU A 47 0.75 -0.43 -5.47
C LEU A 47 1.17 -0.86 -6.89
N VAL A 48 1.65 -2.09 -7.08
CA VAL A 48 1.88 -2.67 -8.41
C VAL A 48 0.57 -2.97 -9.13
N ASP A 49 -0.41 -3.56 -8.44
CA ASP A 49 -1.75 -3.84 -8.97
C ASP A 49 -2.44 -2.54 -9.45
N ASN A 50 -2.21 -1.45 -8.73
CA ASN A 50 -2.70 -0.10 -9.06
C ASN A 50 -1.78 0.68 -10.03
N LYS A 51 -0.75 0.04 -10.58
CA LYS A 51 0.19 0.60 -11.57
C LYS A 51 0.94 1.85 -11.09
N ILE A 52 1.08 2.02 -9.78
CA ILE A 52 1.91 3.06 -9.17
C ILE A 52 3.38 2.67 -9.26
N TYR A 53 3.67 1.38 -9.10
CA TYR A 53 4.99 0.80 -9.37
C TYR A 53 4.91 -0.16 -10.57
N ASP A 54 5.93 -0.14 -11.42
CA ASP A 54 6.08 -1.11 -12.50
C ASP A 54 6.31 -2.52 -11.93
N ASP A 55 6.04 -3.56 -12.74
CA ASP A 55 6.31 -4.95 -12.37
C ASP A 55 7.78 -5.11 -11.91
N PRO A 56 8.01 -5.44 -10.62
CA PRO A 56 9.35 -5.53 -10.07
C PRO A 56 10.16 -6.69 -10.67
N TYR A 57 9.52 -7.69 -11.26
CA TYR A 57 10.20 -8.84 -11.87
C TYR A 57 10.69 -8.57 -13.29
N PHE A 58 10.32 -7.43 -13.88
CA PHE A 58 10.75 -7.05 -15.21
C PHE A 58 11.98 -6.13 -15.19
N GLY A 59 13.07 -6.59 -15.84
CA GLY A 59 14.28 -5.82 -16.04
C GLY A 59 14.88 -5.30 -14.73
N LEU A 60 14.97 -3.97 -14.59
CA LEU A 60 15.53 -3.29 -13.42
C LEU A 60 14.47 -2.50 -12.63
N ASN A 61 13.19 -2.78 -12.82
CA ASN A 61 12.10 -2.03 -12.18
C ASN A 61 12.13 -2.12 -10.65
N LEU A 62 12.55 -3.26 -10.09
CA LEU A 62 12.74 -3.41 -8.65
C LEU A 62 13.66 -2.33 -8.06
N LEU A 63 14.69 -1.89 -8.81
CA LEU A 63 15.64 -0.87 -8.35
C LEU A 63 15.00 0.53 -8.22
N LYS A 64 13.86 0.75 -8.89
CA LYS A 64 13.14 2.04 -8.89
C LYS A 64 12.17 2.16 -7.72
N ILE A 65 11.85 1.06 -7.02
CA ILE A 65 10.90 1.09 -5.90
C ILE A 65 11.53 1.85 -4.72
N PRO A 66 10.83 2.85 -4.13
CA PRO A 66 11.33 3.58 -2.98
C PRO A 66 11.73 2.66 -1.82
N GLY A 67 12.91 2.91 -1.25
CA GLY A 67 13.45 2.10 -0.15
C GLY A 67 14.26 0.88 -0.60
N TYR A 68 14.39 0.61 -1.90
CA TYR A 68 15.36 -0.38 -2.40
C TYR A 68 16.77 -0.01 -1.93
N LYS A 69 17.47 -0.98 -1.33
CA LYS A 69 18.86 -0.83 -0.90
C LYS A 69 19.72 -1.79 -1.71
N LYS A 70 20.55 -1.24 -2.59
CA LYS A 70 21.49 -2.01 -3.43
C LYS A 70 22.51 -2.76 -2.58
N ASP A 71 22.99 -2.10 -1.54
CA ASP A 71 23.97 -2.64 -0.61
C ASP A 71 23.35 -2.79 0.78
N ARG A 72 23.49 -3.98 1.37
CA ARG A 72 23.21 -4.19 2.79
C ARG A 72 24.40 -3.66 3.61
N ASN A 73 24.49 -2.34 3.77
CA ASN A 73 25.32 -1.79 4.84
C ASN A 73 24.61 -2.04 6.17
N ILE A 74 24.96 -3.16 6.80
CA ILE A 74 24.50 -3.59 8.13
C ILE A 74 25.17 -2.79 9.26
N ASN A 75 25.11 -1.47 9.18
CA ASN A 75 25.45 -0.61 10.30
C ASN A 75 24.18 0.13 10.72
N PHE A 76 23.35 -0.56 11.50
CA PHE A 76 22.33 0.10 12.30
C PHE A 76 23.07 0.77 13.45
N SER A 77 23.27 2.09 13.34
CA SER A 77 23.59 2.95 14.49
C SER A 77 22.32 3.36 15.20
#